data_AF-A0ABC9H0U8-F1
#
_entry.id   AF-A0ABC9H0U8-F1
#
_cell.length_a   1.000
_cell.length_b   1.000
_cell.length_c   1.000
_cell.angle_alpha   90.00
_cell.angle_beta   90.00
_cell.angle_gamma   90.00
#
_symmetry.space_group_name_H-M   'P 1'
#
loop_
_entity.id
_entity.type
_entity.pdbx_description
1 polymer ?
#
loop_
_entity_poly.entity_id
_entity_poly.type
_entity_poly.pdbx_seq_one_letter_code
_entity_poly.pdbx_strand_id
1 'polypeptide(L)'
;MVHFKNRYMVMEVFIDAGRGECDPVILTQFNITKVIKDSIQLSFGECGLAASLGSLQVKYVNPVTKVCIIRVSRECHQKVWTAITMVRCIGKIPVSFNLLDVIGHARQLHWSAMKQSLSNTSWLPVTVSLRRSSRLYRPALTKLEA
;
A
#
# COMPACT_ATOMS: atom_id res chain seq x y z
N MET A 1 3.35 -18.50 -24.63
CA MET A 1 2.84 -18.60 -23.24
C MET A 1 2.96 -17.22 -22.60
N VAL A 2 1.84 -16.54 -22.31
CA VAL A 2 1.86 -15.13 -21.87
C VAL A 2 1.97 -15.10 -20.34
N HIS A 3 3.07 -14.54 -19.82
CA HIS A 3 3.25 -14.38 -18.38
C HIS A 3 2.46 -13.16 -17.88
N PHE A 4 1.60 -13.36 -16.89
CA PHE A 4 0.94 -12.27 -16.16
C PHE A 4 1.99 -11.45 -15.41
N LYS A 5 2.26 -10.22 -15.87
CA LYS A 5 3.18 -9.29 -15.22
C LYS A 5 2.45 -8.46 -14.18
N ASN A 6 2.91 -8.54 -12.94
CA ASN A 6 2.41 -7.75 -11.82
C ASN A 6 3.30 -6.54 -11.56
N ARG A 7 2.71 -5.47 -11.03
CA ARG A 7 3.36 -4.31 -10.46
C ARG A 7 3.04 -4.22 -8.98
N TYR A 8 3.97 -3.69 -8.21
CA TYR A 8 3.82 -3.41 -6.79
C TYR A 8 3.80 -1.91 -6.59
N MET A 9 2.78 -1.41 -5.91
CA MET A 9 2.72 -0.01 -5.49
C MET A 9 3.01 0.07 -4.01
N VAL A 10 3.91 0.97 -3.64
CA VAL A 10 4.18 1.35 -2.26
C VAL A 10 3.46 2.65 -2.01
N MET A 11 2.55 2.64 -1.05
CA MET A 11 1.78 3.81 -0.70
C MET A 11 1.88 4.09 0.80
N GLU A 12 1.81 5.36 1.13
CA GLU A 12 1.76 5.88 2.48
C GLU A 12 0.37 6.43 2.75
N VAL A 13 -0.17 6.10 3.92
CA VAL A 13 -1.52 6.50 4.33
C VAL A 13 -1.40 7.62 5.36
N PHE A 14 -1.94 8.77 5.03
CA PHE A 14 -2.10 9.89 5.95
C PHE A 14 -3.51 9.85 6.52
N ILE A 15 -3.58 9.98 7.85
CA ILE A 15 -4.83 10.02 8.59
C ILE A 15 -4.89 11.40 9.21
N ASP A 16 -5.88 12.20 8.83
CA ASP A 16 -6.07 13.53 9.40
C ASP A 16 -6.86 13.40 10.71
N ALA A 17 -6.14 13.43 11.83
CA ALA A 17 -6.67 13.17 13.17
C ALA A 17 -7.34 14.41 13.81
N GLY A 18 -7.84 15.36 13.02
CA GLY A 18 -8.42 16.61 13.51
C GLY A 18 -9.78 16.48 14.22
N ARG A 19 -10.41 15.30 14.23
CA ARG A 19 -11.74 15.08 14.82
C ARG A 19 -11.82 13.78 15.62
N GLY A 20 -11.34 13.82 16.86
CA GLY A 20 -11.80 12.94 17.95
C GLY A 20 -11.43 11.45 17.85
N GLU A 21 -10.72 10.98 18.87
CA GLU A 21 -10.57 9.57 19.25
C GLU A 21 -10.06 8.65 18.14
N CYS A 22 -8.74 8.66 17.97
CA CYS A 22 -8.03 7.60 17.26
C CYS A 22 -8.02 6.33 18.12
N ASP A 23 -9.16 5.64 18.21
CA ASP A 23 -9.06 4.19 18.15
C ASP A 23 -8.28 3.92 16.87
N PRO A 24 -7.13 3.23 16.91
CA PRO A 24 -6.39 2.95 15.70
C PRO A 24 -7.34 2.10 14.87
N VAL A 25 -8.02 2.70 13.87
CA VAL A 25 -8.72 1.95 12.83
C VAL A 25 -7.71 0.93 12.42
N ILE A 26 -8.00 -0.33 12.76
CA ILE A 26 -7.03 -1.40 12.66
C ILE A 26 -6.69 -1.40 11.19
N LEU A 27 -5.51 -0.86 10.84
CA LEU A 27 -5.05 -0.65 9.47
C LEU A 27 -4.72 -2.04 8.95
N THR A 28 -5.79 -2.79 8.73
CA THR A 28 -5.79 -4.20 8.44
C THR A 28 -5.79 -4.30 6.94
N GLN A 29 -5.09 -5.32 6.44
CA GLN A 29 -5.12 -5.67 5.02
C GLN A 29 -6.55 -5.77 4.49
N PHE A 30 -7.48 -6.29 5.29
CA PHE A 30 -8.89 -6.39 4.95
C PHE A 30 -9.55 -5.02 4.74
N ASN A 31 -9.41 -4.08 5.69
CA ASN A 31 -10.04 -2.76 5.61
C ASN A 31 -9.53 -1.97 4.41
N ILE A 32 -8.21 -1.96 4.19
CA ILE A 32 -7.60 -1.30 3.02
C ILE A 32 -8.10 -1.95 1.73
N THR A 33 -8.10 -3.27 1.65
CA THR A 33 -8.59 -3.98 0.47
C THR A 33 -10.05 -3.66 0.18
N LYS A 34 -10.90 -3.62 1.21
CA LYS A 34 -12.33 -3.29 1.07
C LYS A 34 -12.53 -1.88 0.53
N VAL A 35 -11.84 -0.89 1.11
CA VAL A 35 -11.97 0.52 0.72
C VAL A 35 -11.47 0.74 -0.70
N ILE A 36 -10.37 0.11 -1.09
CA ILE A 36 -9.86 0.21 -2.47
C ILE A 36 -10.85 -0.41 -3.45
N LYS A 37 -11.43 -1.58 -3.14
CA LYS A 37 -12.43 -2.22 -4.00
C LYS A 37 -13.68 -1.36 -4.16
N ASP A 38 -14.19 -0.82 -3.05
CA ASP A 38 -15.35 0.08 -3.04
C ASP A 38 -15.07 1.34 -3.87
N SER A 39 -13.88 1.94 -3.72
CA SER A 39 -13.48 3.09 -4.54
C SER A 39 -13.36 2.75 -6.03
N ILE A 40 -12.85 1.57 -6.38
CA ILE A 40 -12.78 1.14 -7.79
C ILE A 40 -14.20 0.97 -8.35
N GLN A 41 -15.10 0.38 -7.59
CA GLN A 41 -16.50 0.21 -7.96
C GLN A 41 -17.20 1.56 -8.16
N LEU A 42 -16.95 2.53 -7.28
CA LEU A 42 -17.49 3.89 -7.40
C LEU A 42 -16.93 4.65 -8.61
N SER A 43 -15.63 4.53 -8.90
CA SER A 43 -15.00 5.27 -10.01
C SER A 43 -15.19 4.63 -11.39
N PHE A 44 -15.22 3.29 -11.47
CA PHE A 44 -15.18 2.54 -12.73
C PHE A 44 -16.35 1.55 -12.91
N GLY A 45 -17.24 1.44 -11.93
CA GLY A 45 -18.34 0.48 -11.92
C GLY A 45 -17.90 -0.98 -11.73
N GLU A 46 -18.86 -1.89 -11.88
CA GLU A 46 -18.66 -3.34 -11.73
C GLU A 46 -17.64 -3.91 -12.73
N CYS A 47 -17.61 -3.39 -13.96
CA CYS A 47 -16.68 -3.83 -15.00
C CYS A 47 -15.22 -3.53 -14.61
N GLY A 48 -14.96 -2.34 -14.06
CA GLY A 48 -13.63 -1.97 -13.57
C GLY A 48 -13.19 -2.78 -12.35
N LEU A 49 -14.14 -3.08 -11.46
CA LEU A 49 -13.91 -3.93 -10.29
C LEU A 49 -13.55 -5.35 -10.72
N ALA A 50 -14.35 -5.98 -11.60
CA ALA A 50 -14.12 -7.35 -12.06
C ALA A 50 -12.74 -7.53 -12.72
N ALA A 51 -12.33 -6.58 -13.57
CA ALA A 51 -11.02 -6.61 -14.23
C ALA A 51 -9.85 -6.53 -13.22
N SER A 52 -10.03 -5.80 -12.12
CA SER A 52 -8.98 -5.56 -11.13
C SER A 52 -8.95 -6.64 -10.03
N LEU A 53 -10.09 -7.28 -9.75
CA LEU A 53 -10.30 -8.18 -8.60
C LEU A 53 -9.33 -9.36 -8.58
N GLY A 54 -9.01 -9.94 -9.74
CA GLY A 54 -8.13 -11.11 -9.84
C GLY A 54 -6.65 -10.81 -9.56
N SER A 55 -6.23 -9.54 -9.66
CA SER A 55 -4.82 -9.15 -9.51
C SER A 55 -4.53 -8.22 -8.34
N LEU A 56 -5.58 -7.55 -7.82
CA LEU A 56 -5.51 -6.63 -6.70
C LEU A 56 -5.37 -7.40 -5.39
N GLN A 57 -4.19 -7.36 -4.79
CA GLN A 57 -3.96 -7.95 -3.48
C GLN A 57 -3.09 -7.04 -2.61
N VAL A 58 -3.58 -6.67 -1.44
CA VAL A 58 -2.76 -5.99 -0.42
C VAL A 58 -1.89 -7.03 0.27
N LYS A 59 -0.58 -6.96 0.06
CA LYS A 59 0.38 -7.98 0.53
C LYS A 59 0.96 -7.63 1.90
N TYR A 60 1.15 -6.35 2.16
CA TYR A 60 1.74 -5.86 3.40
C TYR A 60 1.11 -4.55 3.81
N VAL A 61 0.88 -4.41 5.12
CA VAL A 61 0.38 -3.19 5.74
C VAL A 61 1.08 -3.08 7.08
N ASN A 62 1.68 -1.92 7.33
CA ASN A 62 2.22 -1.59 8.63
C ASN A 62 1.36 -0.48 9.27
N PRO A 63 0.60 -0.75 10.35
CA PRO A 63 -0.18 0.27 11.01
C PRO A 63 0.69 1.33 11.70
N VAL A 64 1.92 1.00 12.11
CA VAL A 64 2.82 1.91 12.81
C VAL A 64 3.42 2.94 11.86
N THR A 65 3.96 2.50 10.73
CA THR A 65 4.55 3.41 9.73
C THR A 65 3.53 3.90 8.70
N LYS A 66 2.28 3.40 8.76
CA LYS A 66 1.20 3.70 7.81
C LYS A 66 1.56 3.43 6.33
N VAL A 67 2.48 2.50 6.08
CA VAL A 67 2.89 2.09 4.74
C VAL A 67 2.14 0.83 4.32
N CYS A 68 1.62 0.81 3.11
CA CYS A 68 0.99 -0.36 2.49
C CYS A 68 1.65 -0.71 1.14
N ILE A 69 1.65 -2.01 0.84
CA ILE A 69 2.19 -2.55 -0.40
C ILE A 69 1.10 -3.34 -1.09
N ILE A 70 0.78 -2.91 -2.31
CA ILE A 70 -0.35 -3.42 -3.08
C ILE A 70 0.18 -4.03 -4.37
N ARG A 71 -0.18 -5.29 -4.61
CA ARG A 71 0.03 -5.97 -5.88
C ARG A 71 -1.11 -5.65 -6.83
N VAL A 72 -0.79 -5.34 -8.09
CA VAL A 72 -1.74 -5.04 -9.15
C VAL A 72 -1.24 -5.59 -10.49
N SER A 73 -2.11 -5.93 -11.44
CA SER A 73 -1.69 -6.24 -12.82
C SER A 73 -1.11 -5.01 -13.53
N ARG A 74 -0.23 -5.24 -14.51
CA ARG A 74 0.29 -4.16 -15.38
C ARG A 74 -0.82 -3.44 -16.13
N GLU A 75 -1.90 -4.10 -16.50
CA GLU A 75 -2.97 -3.50 -17.31
C GLU A 75 -3.90 -2.63 -16.47
N CYS A 76 -4.17 -3.03 -15.21
CA CYS A 76 -5.11 -2.32 -14.34
C CYS A 76 -4.45 -1.32 -13.38
N HIS A 77 -3.11 -1.22 -13.36
CA HIS A 77 -2.38 -0.39 -12.40
C HIS A 77 -2.81 1.09 -12.41
N GLN A 78 -3.07 1.69 -13.58
CA GLN A 78 -3.51 3.09 -13.65
C GLN A 78 -4.91 3.28 -13.04
N LYS A 79 -5.84 2.37 -13.31
CA LYS A 79 -7.21 2.43 -12.75
C LYS A 79 -7.20 2.27 -11.23
N VAL A 80 -6.39 1.34 -10.73
CA VAL A 80 -6.24 1.14 -9.29
C VAL A 80 -5.60 2.36 -8.64
N TRP A 81 -4.57 2.95 -9.25
CA TRP A 81 -3.91 4.13 -8.70
C TRP A 81 -4.87 5.33 -8.64
N THR A 82 -5.61 5.61 -9.71
CA THR A 82 -6.57 6.72 -9.72
C THR A 82 -7.70 6.50 -8.71
N ALA A 83 -8.24 5.28 -8.59
CA ALA A 83 -9.21 4.94 -7.55
C ALA A 83 -8.63 5.22 -6.15
N ILE A 84 -7.39 4.81 -5.87
CA ILE A 84 -6.77 5.03 -4.55
C ILE A 84 -6.62 6.52 -4.23
N THR A 85 -6.24 7.35 -5.20
CA THR A 85 -6.15 8.81 -4.97
C THR A 85 -7.50 9.48 -4.69
N MET A 86 -8.61 8.85 -5.10
CA MET A 86 -9.97 9.34 -4.83
C MET A 86 -10.53 8.89 -3.48
N VAL A 87 -9.86 7.97 -2.79
CA VAL A 87 -10.27 7.52 -1.45
C VAL A 87 -10.09 8.68 -0.47
N ARG A 88 -11.21 9.20 0.03
CA ARG A 88 -11.24 10.30 1.00
C ARG A 88 -11.47 9.87 2.43
N CYS A 89 -12.11 8.72 2.66
CA CYS A 89 -12.49 8.27 3.99
C CYS A 89 -12.35 6.75 4.13
N ILE A 90 -11.86 6.31 5.28
CA ILE A 90 -12.00 4.92 5.73
C ILE A 90 -13.01 4.93 6.88
N GLY A 91 -14.25 4.51 6.59
CA GLY A 91 -15.34 4.63 7.54
C GLY A 91 -15.65 6.10 7.84
N LYS A 92 -15.43 6.54 9.08
CA LYS A 92 -15.70 7.92 9.54
C LYS A 92 -14.48 8.83 9.54
N ILE A 93 -13.28 8.29 9.26
CA ILE A 93 -12.03 9.03 9.38
C ILE A 93 -11.56 9.47 7.99
N PRO A 94 -11.25 10.77 7.79
CA PRO A 94 -10.66 11.24 6.54
C PRO A 94 -9.24 10.69 6.39
N VAL A 95 -8.96 10.11 5.22
CA VAL A 95 -7.64 9.59 4.88
C VAL A 95 -7.22 10.11 3.51
N SER A 96 -5.91 10.22 3.33
CA SER A 96 -5.31 10.47 2.02
C SER A 96 -4.19 9.48 1.77
N PHE A 97 -4.08 9.02 0.53
CA PHE A 97 -3.04 8.09 0.10
C PHE A 97 -2.00 8.84 -0.73
N ASN A 98 -0.74 8.71 -0.35
CA ASN A 98 0.39 9.18 -1.14
C ASN A 98 1.09 8.00 -1.81
N LEU A 99 1.41 8.13 -3.10
CA LEU A 99 2.18 7.13 -3.82
C LEU A 99 3.67 7.43 -3.64
N LEU A 100 4.42 6.46 -3.13
CA LEU A 100 5.87 6.59 -2.97
C LEU A 100 6.61 6.06 -4.21
N ASP A 101 6.30 4.83 -4.61
CA ASP A 101 7.00 4.14 -5.70
C ASP A 101 6.10 3.09 -6.38
N VAL A 102 6.32 2.90 -7.68
CA VAL A 102 5.72 1.80 -8.48
C VAL A 102 6.83 0.92 -9.01
N ILE A 103 6.75 -0.37 -8.72
CA ILE A 103 7.85 -1.31 -8.87
C ILE A 103 7.40 -2.51 -9.70
N GLY A 104 8.23 -2.94 -10.66
CA GLY A 104 7.92 -4.08 -11.52
C GLY A 104 8.38 -5.44 -10.99
N HIS A 105 9.28 -5.46 -10.00
CA HIS A 105 9.90 -6.69 -9.49
C HIS A 105 9.97 -6.70 -7.95
N ALA A 106 9.63 -7.83 -7.32
CA ALA A 106 9.62 -7.94 -5.86
C ALA A 106 11.00 -7.65 -5.22
N ARG A 107 12.10 -7.93 -5.91
CA ARG A 107 13.47 -7.64 -5.43
C ARG A 107 13.78 -6.14 -5.37
N GLN A 108 13.20 -5.33 -6.26
CA GLN A 108 13.37 -3.86 -6.25
C GLN A 108 12.58 -3.21 -5.11
N LEU A 109 11.48 -3.83 -4.67
CA LEU A 109 10.68 -3.37 -3.54
C LEU A 109 11.46 -3.28 -2.24
N HIS A 110 12.35 -4.25 -2.01
CA HIS A 110 13.24 -4.22 -0.85
C HIS A 110 14.09 -2.94 -0.82
N TRP A 111 14.68 -2.57 -1.96
CA TRP A 111 15.51 -1.38 -2.09
C TRP A 111 14.71 -0.08 -1.93
N SER A 112 13.52 0.03 -2.52
CA SER A 112 12.64 1.19 -2.32
C SER A 112 12.18 1.33 -0.87
N ALA A 113 11.78 0.24 -0.22
CA ALA A 113 11.42 0.25 1.19
C ALA A 113 12.60 0.68 2.09
N MET A 114 13.83 0.23 1.77
CA MET A 114 15.04 0.68 2.46
C MET A 114 15.29 2.17 2.25
N LYS A 115 15.16 2.69 1.02
CA LYS A 115 15.31 4.12 0.73
C LYS A 115 14.31 4.98 1.50
N GLN A 116 13.04 4.58 1.55
CA GLN A 116 12.01 5.27 2.32
C GLN A 116 12.28 5.26 3.82
N SER A 117 12.77 4.13 4.34
CA SER A 117 13.19 4.04 5.74
C SER A 117 14.37 4.98 6.03
N LEU A 118 15.31 5.13 5.11
CA LEU A 118 16.48 5.99 5.26
C LEU A 118 16.11 7.48 5.18
N SER A 119 15.26 7.89 4.22
CA SER A 119 14.81 9.28 4.07
C SER A 119 14.03 9.76 5.30
N ASN A 120 13.20 8.90 5.89
CA ASN A 120 12.44 9.21 7.09
C ASN A 120 13.30 9.25 8.38
N THR A 121 14.50 8.64 8.36
CA THR A 121 15.38 8.50 9.54
C THR A 121 16.55 9.49 9.53
N SER A 122 16.66 10.40 8.56
CA SER A 122 17.78 11.37 8.46
C SER A 122 17.95 12.28 9.70
N TRP A 123 16.96 12.32 10.58
CA TRP A 123 16.95 13.08 11.84
C TRP A 123 17.30 12.25 13.11
N LEU A 124 17.55 10.94 13.01
CA LEU A 124 17.81 10.06 14.17
C LEU A 124 19.21 9.40 14.08
N PRO A 125 19.91 9.16 15.21
CA PRO A 125 21.21 8.51 15.21
C PRO A 125 21.15 7.08 14.60
N VAL A 126 22.07 6.84 13.66
CA VAL A 126 22.09 5.73 12.68
C VAL A 126 22.07 4.31 13.30
N THR A 127 22.44 4.16 14.57
CA THR A 127 22.70 2.87 15.22
C THR A 127 21.46 2.07 15.65
N VAL A 128 20.29 2.71 15.83
CA VAL A 128 19.07 2.02 16.33
C VAL A 128 18.17 1.48 15.19
N SER A 129 18.26 2.05 13.98
CA SER A 129 17.30 1.83 12.89
C SER A 129 17.57 0.58 12.03
N LEU A 130 18.84 0.27 11.74
CA LEU A 130 19.20 -0.82 10.81
C LEU A 130 18.75 -2.21 11.29
N ARG A 131 18.63 -2.43 12.60
CA ARG A 131 18.22 -3.74 13.16
C ARG A 131 16.70 -3.96 13.19
N ARG A 132 15.89 -2.89 13.21
CA ARG A 132 14.42 -2.95 13.15
C ARG A 132 13.89 -2.99 11.71
N SER A 133 14.51 -2.23 10.80
CA SER A 133 14.01 -2.07 9.42
C SER A 133 14.14 -3.36 8.58
N SER A 134 15.25 -4.11 8.75
CA SER A 134 15.47 -5.40 8.08
C SER A 134 14.49 -6.50 8.54
N ARG A 135 13.94 -6.40 9.75
CA ARG A 135 13.03 -7.39 10.33
C ARG A 135 11.56 -7.11 9.96
N LEU A 136 11.20 -5.85 9.76
CA LEU A 136 9.84 -5.42 9.38
C LEU A 136 9.49 -5.75 7.91
N TYR A 137 10.43 -5.59 6.98
CA TYR A 137 10.16 -5.81 5.54
C TYR A 137 10.47 -7.24 5.04
N ARG A 138 11.21 -8.05 5.80
CA ARG A 138 11.47 -9.48 5.47
C ARG A 138 10.19 -10.34 5.33
N PRO A 139 9.20 -10.28 6.25
CA PRO A 139 7.97 -11.06 6.10
C PRO A 139 7.07 -10.56 4.95
N ALA A 140 7.23 -9.30 4.53
CA ALA A 140 6.58 -8.79 3.33
C ALA A 140 7.17 -9.45 2.08
N LEU A 141 8.50 -9.56 1.98
CA LEU A 141 9.19 -10.18 0.85
C LEU A 141 8.79 -11.65 0.65
N THR A 142 8.74 -12.45 1.71
CA THR A 142 8.30 -13.86 1.62
C THR A 142 6.83 -14.02 1.27
N LYS A 143 5.96 -13.08 1.67
CA LYS A 143 4.54 -13.07 1.24
C LYS A 143 4.34 -12.60 -0.19
N LEU A 144 5.33 -11.92 -0.78
CA LEU A 144 5.27 -11.41 -2.16
C LEU A 144 5.74 -12.44 -3.19
N GLU A 145 6.58 -13.39 -2.77
CA GLU A 145 7.11 -14.47 -3.62
C GLU A 145 6.15 -15.68 -3.74
N ALA A 146 5.12 -15.76 -2.90
CA ALA A 146 4.01 -16.72 -2.97
C ALA A 146 2.76 -16.09 -3.63
#